data_AF-A0A7Y7NKU7-F1
#
_entry.id   AF-A0A7Y7NKU7-F1
#
_cell.length_a   1.000
_cell.length_b   1.000
_cell.length_c   1.000
_cell.angle_alpha   90.00
_cell.angle_beta   90.00
_cell.angle_gamma   90.00
#
_symmetry.space_group_name_H-M   'P 1'
#
loop_
_entity.id
_entity.type
_entity.pdbx_description
1 polymer ?
#
loop_
_entity_poly.entity_id
_entity_poly.type
_entity_poly.pdbx_seq_one_letter_code
_entity_poly.pdbx_strand_id
1 'polypeptide(L)'
;MQDRKIKVALILGGTSPEKEVSKATAKSVLKALRDLNYEVVLINPGYGENQPKNEEQFFDENEYSELSNKNYISAINSPLLDDVD
;
A
#
# COMPACT_ATOMS: atom_id res chain seq x y z
N MET A 1 27.90 4.28 -10.30
CA MET A 1 26.85 3.98 -9.31
C MET A 1 26.23 2.67 -9.72
N GLN A 2 26.13 1.69 -8.83
CA GLN A 2 25.27 0.54 -9.11
C GLN A 2 23.84 1.07 -9.18
N ASP A 3 23.11 0.74 -10.26
CA ASP A 3 21.70 1.09 -10.42
C ASP A 3 20.88 0.34 -9.36
N ARG A 4 20.81 0.88 -8.14
CA ARG A 4 19.89 0.35 -7.12
C ARG A 4 18.48 0.59 -7.64
N LYS A 5 17.72 -0.50 -7.80
CA LYS A 5 16.30 -0.43 -8.16
C LYS A 5 15.57 0.27 -7.01
N ILE A 6 15.03 1.47 -7.25
CA ILE A 6 14.29 2.24 -6.25
C ILE A 6 13.05 1.44 -5.84
N LYS A 7 12.82 1.34 -4.53
CA LYS A 7 11.69 0.65 -3.94
C LYS A 7 10.72 1.64 -3.29
N VAL A 8 9.48 1.66 -3.79
CA VAL A 8 8.48 2.68 -3.46
C VAL A 8 7.38 2.07 -2.60
N ALA A 9 7.08 2.66 -1.46
CA ALA A 9 5.84 2.40 -0.74
C ALA A 9 4.67 3.16 -1.41
N LEU A 10 3.67 2.44 -1.90
CA LEU A 10 2.43 3.03 -2.38
C LEU A 10 1.34 2.87 -1.32
N ILE A 11 0.98 3.99 -0.70
CA ILE A 11 -0.07 4.06 0.31
C ILE A 11 -1.43 4.18 -0.36
N LEU A 12 -2.40 3.36 0.05
CA LEU A 12 -3.75 3.38 -0.50
C LEU A 12 -4.85 3.00 0.50
N GLY A 13 -6.10 3.21 0.12
CA GLY A 13 -7.26 2.85 0.94
C GLY A 13 -7.37 3.77 2.15
N GLY A 14 -7.12 3.22 3.34
CA GLY A 14 -7.32 3.88 4.62
C GLY A 14 -8.70 3.63 5.22
N THR A 15 -9.07 4.44 6.20
CA THR A 15 -10.31 4.29 6.98
C THR A 15 -11.41 5.27 6.59
N SER A 16 -11.11 6.24 5.73
CA SER A 16 -12.04 7.31 5.37
C SER A 16 -13.12 6.84 4.39
N PRO A 17 -14.22 7.60 4.23
CA PRO A 17 -15.23 7.34 3.21
C PRO A 17 -14.67 7.31 1.77
N GLU A 18 -13.53 7.97 1.52
CA GLU A 18 -12.86 8.05 0.22
C GLU A 18 -11.96 6.84 -0.09
N LYS A 19 -11.88 5.82 0.77
CA LYS A 19 -11.00 4.66 0.58
C LYS A 19 -11.14 3.96 -0.77
N GLU A 20 -12.34 3.87 -1.33
CA GLU A 20 -12.58 3.23 -2.63
C GLU A 20 -12.02 4.08 -3.78
N VAL A 21 -12.11 5.41 -3.65
CA VAL A 21 -11.46 6.34 -4.57
C VAL A 21 -9.94 6.21 -4.46
N SER A 22 -9.40 6.10 -3.24
CA SER A 22 -7.97 5.89 -3.01
C SER A 22 -7.47 4.57 -3.63
N LYS A 23 -8.19 3.45 -3.44
CA LYS A 23 -7.90 2.16 -4.09
C LYS A 23 -7.91 2.29 -5.61
N ALA A 24 -8.90 2.96 -6.19
CA ALA A 24 -9.00 3.16 -7.63
C ALA A 24 -7.84 4.01 -8.19
N THR A 25 -7.48 5.12 -7.53
CA THR A 25 -6.32 5.93 -7.90
C THR A 25 -5.02 5.13 -7.80
N ALA A 26 -4.86 4.34 -6.74
CA ALA A 26 -3.67 3.53 -6.53
C ALA A 26 -3.46 2.47 -7.62
N LYS A 27 -4.52 1.91 -8.23
CA LYS A 27 -4.38 1.01 -9.40
C LYS A 27 -3.62 1.68 -10.55
N SER A 28 -3.98 2.92 -10.88
CA SER A 28 -3.32 3.67 -11.96
C SER A 28 -1.89 4.05 -11.60
N VAL A 29 -1.64 4.46 -10.36
CA VAL A 29 -0.29 4.81 -9.88
C VAL A 29 0.62 3.59 -9.86
N LEU A 30 0.14 2.45 -9.35
CA LEU A 30 0.87 1.19 -9.32
C LEU A 30 1.28 0.76 -10.73
N LYS A 31 0.36 0.85 -11.70
CA LYS A 31 0.67 0.58 -13.10
C LYS A 31 1.79 1.49 -13.60
N ALA A 32 1.70 2.80 -13.37
CA ALA A 32 2.72 3.74 -13.81
C ALA A 32 4.10 3.46 -13.17
N LEU A 33 4.15 3.16 -11.87
CA LEU A 33 5.38 2.81 -11.16
C LEU A 33 6.01 1.53 -11.73
N ARG A 34 5.20 0.52 -12.02
CA ARG A 34 5.68 -0.74 -12.63
C ARG A 34 6.13 -0.58 -14.07
N ASP A 35 5.44 0.24 -14.86
CA ASP A 35 5.85 0.55 -16.23
C ASP A 35 7.23 1.25 -16.26
N LEU A 36 7.55 2.01 -15.21
CA LEU A 36 8.87 2.62 -14.97
C LEU A 36 9.88 1.65 -14.32
N ASN A 37 9.51 0.38 -14.15
CA ASN A 37 10.32 -0.67 -13.55
C ASN A 37 10.76 -0.39 -12.10
N TYR A 38 9.93 0.29 -11.30
CA TYR A 38 10.13 0.39 -9.85
C TYR A 38 9.69 -0.89 -9.13
N GLU A 39 10.36 -1.21 -8.02
CA GLU A 39 9.79 -2.16 -7.04
C GLU A 39 8.76 -1.41 -6.19
N VAL A 40 7.61 -2.01 -5.93
CA VAL A 40 6.50 -1.35 -5.22
C VAL A 40 6.00 -2.24 -4.10
N VAL A 41 5.90 -1.66 -2.89
CA VAL A 41 5.25 -2.26 -1.73
C VAL A 41 3.92 -1.55 -1.51
N LEU A 42 2.82 -2.29 -1.54
CA LEU A 42 1.49 -1.75 -1.26
C LEU A 42 1.23 -1.76 0.25
N ILE A 43 0.67 -0.66 0.77
CA ILE A 43 0.31 -0.54 2.18
C ILE A 43 -1.04 0.14 2.31
N ASN A 44 -2.00 -0.53 2.97
CA ASN A 44 -3.20 0.11 3.46
C ASN A 44 -3.06 0.38 4.97
N PRO A 45 -2.83 1.63 5.41
CA PRO A 45 -2.58 1.94 6.82
C PRO A 45 -3.79 1.66 7.71
N GLY A 46 -5.00 1.55 7.13
CA GLY A 46 -6.20 1.12 7.84
C GLY A 46 -6.14 -0.32 8.35
N TYR A 47 -5.29 -1.18 7.77
CA TYR A 47 -5.11 -2.59 8.18
C TYR A 47 -3.97 -2.83 9.17
N GLY A 48 -3.11 -1.84 9.41
CA GLY A 48 -1.99 -1.98 10.34
C GLY A 48 -0.94 -2.95 9.80
N GLU A 49 -0.58 -3.95 10.60
CA GLU A 49 0.35 -5.01 10.17
C GLU A 49 -0.34 -6.14 9.38
N ASN A 50 -1.67 -6.20 9.38
CA ASN A 50 -2.45 -7.24 8.70
C ASN A 50 -2.67 -6.92 7.22
N GLN A 51 -1.57 -6.73 6.48
CA GLN A 51 -1.62 -6.42 5.06
C GLN A 51 -1.95 -7.65 4.21
N PRO A 52 -2.67 -7.49 3.09
CA PRO A 52 -2.86 -8.55 2.11
C PRO A 52 -1.52 -9.06 1.55
N LYS A 53 -1.45 -10.37 1.29
CA LYS A 53 -0.27 -11.01 0.69
C LYS A 53 -0.29 -10.96 -0.84
N ASN A 54 -1.49 -10.90 -1.41
CA ASN A 54 -1.69 -10.78 -2.85
C ASN A 54 -2.13 -9.35 -3.16
N GLU A 55 -1.55 -8.78 -4.20
CA GLU A 55 -1.86 -7.43 -4.64
C GLU A 55 -3.36 -7.22 -4.93
N GLU A 56 -4.00 -8.19 -5.61
CA GLU A 56 -5.41 -8.08 -6.01
C GLU A 56 -6.33 -7.84 -4.81
N GLN A 57 -5.98 -8.41 -3.66
CA GLN A 57 -6.76 -8.27 -2.42
C GLN A 57 -6.74 -6.87 -1.81
N PHE A 58 -5.79 -6.01 -2.21
CA PHE A 58 -5.82 -4.59 -1.83
C PHE A 58 -6.95 -3.82 -2.52
N PHE A 59 -7.47 -4.40 -3.60
CA PHE A 59 -8.40 -3.77 -4.52
C PHE A 59 -9.77 -4.44 -4.58
N ASP A 60 -10.00 -5.43 -3.72
CA ASP A 60 -11.30 -6.07 -3.54
C ASP A 60 -12.30 -5.09 -2.90
N GLU A 61 -13.58 -5.29 -3.22
CA GLU A 61 -14.69 -4.54 -2.62
C GLU A 61 -14.83 -4.84 -1.12
N ASN A 62 -14.50 -6.06 -0.71
CA ASN A 62 -14.52 -6.47 0.69
C ASN A 62 -13.20 -6.08 1.37
N GLU A 63 -13.29 -5.62 2.61
CA GLU A 63 -12.09 -5.32 3.39
C GLU A 63 -11.35 -6.62 3.76
N TYR A 64 -10.03 -6.60 3.57
CA TYR A 64 -9.17 -7.74 3.89
C TYR A 64 -9.08 -7.99 5.40
N SER A 65 -9.08 -6.92 6.20
CA SER A 65 -9.05 -6.96 7.66
C SER A 65 -9.80 -5.78 8.27
N GLU A 66 -9.93 -5.76 9.60
CA GLU A 66 -10.61 -4.69 10.33
C GLU A 66 -9.94 -3.33 10.07
N LEU A 67 -10.72 -2.36 9.60
CA LEU A 67 -10.28 -0.98 9.42
C LEU A 67 -10.33 -0.20 10.74
N SER A 68 -9.22 0.44 11.11
CA SER A 68 -9.20 1.30 12.29
C SER A 68 -8.14 2.41 12.22
N ASN A 69 -8.47 3.60 12.72
CA ASN A 69 -7.51 4.72 12.77
C ASN A 69 -6.29 4.39 13.65
N LYS A 70 -6.47 3.54 14.67
CA LYS A 70 -5.36 3.09 15.54
C LYS A 70 -4.28 2.33 14.76
N ASN A 71 -4.67 1.70 13.64
CA ASN A 71 -3.78 0.87 12.83
C ASN A 71 -2.75 1.69 12.05
N TYR A 72 -2.97 2.99 11.86
CA TYR A 72 -2.03 3.84 11.13
C TYR A 72 -0.66 3.90 11.82
N ILE A 73 -0.65 3.96 13.14
CA ILE A 73 0.60 4.03 13.92
C ILE A 73 1.39 2.72 13.78
N SER A 74 0.72 1.56 13.79
CA SER A 74 1.41 0.28 13.59
C SER A 74 1.85 0.09 12.15
N ALA A 75 1.06 0.50 11.15
CA ALA A 75 1.46 0.43 9.75
C ALA A 75 2.73 1.26 9.46
N ILE A 76 2.80 2.49 9.96
CA ILE A 76 3.96 3.37 9.74
C ILE A 76 5.21 2.89 10.49
N ASN A 77 5.05 2.28 11.66
CA ASN A 77 6.18 1.70 12.41
C ASN A 77 6.48 0.25 12.03
N SER A 78 5.83 -0.28 10.98
CA SER A 78 6.01 -1.68 10.59
C SER A 78 7.27 -1.87 9.74
N PRO A 79 7.83 -3.09 9.73
CA PRO A 79 8.94 -3.44 8.83
C PRO A 79 8.64 -3.30 7.33
N LEU A 80 7.39 -3.06 6.95
CA LEU A 80 7.00 -2.82 5.55
C LEU A 80 7.68 -1.59 4.94
N LEU A 81 8.13 -0.67 5.79
CA LEU A 81 8.81 0.56 5.40
C LEU A 81 10.34 0.52 5.64
N ASP A 82 10.90 -0.58 6.13
CA ASP A 82 12.34 -0.64 6.49
C ASP A 82 13.28 -0.55 5.28
N ASP A 83 12.81 -0.97 4.10
CA ASP A 83 13.62 -1.09 2.87
C ASP A 83 13.04 -0.29 1.70
N VAL A 84 12.19 0.71 1.98
CA VAL A 84 11.71 1.64 0.95
C VAL A 84 12.60 2.88 0.89
N ASP A 85 12.77 3.46 -0.29
CA ASP A 85 13.60 4.67 -0.52
C ASP A 85 12.81 5.98 -0.32
#